data_AF-A0A2E6C0F5-F1
#
_entry.id   AF-A0A2E6C0F5-F1
#
_cell.length_a   1.000
_cell.length_b   1.000
_cell.length_c   1.000
_cell.angle_alpha   90.00
_cell.angle_beta   90.00
_cell.angle_gamma   90.00
#
_symmetry.space_group_name_H-M   'P 1'
#
loop_
_entity.id
_entity.type
_entity.pdbx_description
1 polymer ?
#
loop_
_entity_poly.entity_id
_entity_poly.type
_entity_poly.pdbx_seq_one_letter_code
_entity_poly.pdbx_strand_id
1 'polypeptide(L)'
;MRGRSRVDRPRIIGSITERMLLHSIAYEVLIRMRDLHPELDIDVEALEHIKLGFLREPCDNLLGYCSYSSKSRSRPRTQYEDRHGINRILISRVHMISDLPDAIFTIHHEFLHAILGSKEGHGTKFQEHEPRVKSVTRDIVNSIRSTSDI
;
A
#
# COMPACT_ATOMS: atom_id res chain seq x y z
N MET A 1 30.41 -19.24 -6.56
CA MET A 1 30.01 -17.85 -6.28
C MET A 1 29.46 -17.78 -4.86
N ARG A 2 30.17 -17.14 -3.92
CA ARG A 2 29.66 -16.95 -2.55
C ARG A 2 28.48 -15.96 -2.62
N GLY A 3 27.29 -16.41 -2.26
CA GLY A 3 26.11 -15.56 -2.19
C GLY A 3 26.40 -14.39 -1.24
N ARG A 4 26.20 -13.16 -1.70
CA ARG A 4 26.27 -11.97 -0.84
C ARG A 4 25.34 -12.22 0.35
N SER A 5 25.92 -12.26 1.56
CA SER A 5 25.12 -12.33 2.78
C SER A 5 24.17 -11.13 2.78
N ARG A 6 22.86 -11.38 2.90
CA ARG A 6 21.86 -10.32 3.04
C ARG A 6 22.25 -9.50 4.27
N VAL A 7 22.65 -8.24 4.08
CA VAL A 7 22.89 -7.32 5.19
C VAL A 7 21.54 -7.14 5.90
N ASP A 8 21.42 -7.67 7.12
CA ASP A 8 20.20 -7.54 7.91
C ASP A 8 20.11 -6.10 8.43
N ARG A 9 19.41 -5.26 7.68
CA ARG A 9 19.14 -3.87 8.07
C ARG A 9 18.03 -3.82 9.14
N PRO A 10 18.10 -2.90 10.11
CA PRO A 10 17.06 -2.76 11.12
C PRO A 10 15.69 -2.50 10.47
N ARG A 11 14.63 -3.02 11.10
CA ARG A 11 13.26 -2.77 10.65
C ARG A 11 12.83 -1.38 11.12
N ILE A 12 12.42 -0.53 10.17
CA ILE A 12 11.83 0.77 10.47
C ILE A 12 10.36 0.54 10.83
N ILE A 13 9.98 0.88 12.06
CA ILE A 13 8.59 0.80 12.53
C ILE A 13 7.89 2.16 12.35
N GLY A 14 8.65 3.25 12.36
CA GLY A 14 8.15 4.62 12.40
C GLY A 14 7.65 5.04 13.78
N SER A 15 7.54 6.35 13.99
CA SER A 15 6.92 6.96 15.16
C SER A 15 5.41 6.70 15.19
N ILE A 16 4.75 7.06 16.29
CA ILE A 16 3.28 6.98 16.37
C ILE A 16 2.65 7.86 15.29
N THR A 17 3.10 9.11 15.16
CA THR A 17 2.59 10.07 14.16
C THR A 17 2.79 9.57 12.73
N GLU A 18 3.95 9.01 12.41
CA GLU A 18 4.21 8.46 11.07
C GLU A 18 3.28 7.29 10.76
N ARG A 19 3.03 6.40 11.73
CA ARG A 19 2.09 5.29 11.55
C ARG A 19 0.65 5.77 11.42
N MET A 20 0.25 6.77 12.20
CA MET A 20 -1.08 7.38 12.05
C MET A 20 -1.26 7.96 10.66
N LEU A 21 -0.27 8.72 10.15
CA LEU A 21 -0.31 9.25 8.79
C LEU A 21 -0.44 8.15 7.74
N LEU A 22 0.36 7.07 7.85
CA LEU A 22 0.26 5.93 6.94
C LEU A 22 -1.16 5.32 6.93
N HIS A 23 -1.73 5.12 8.10
CA HIS A 23 -3.09 4.57 8.24
C HIS A 23 -4.15 5.55 7.72
N SER A 24 -4.01 6.85 7.94
CA SER A 24 -4.93 7.87 7.40
C SER A 24 -4.90 7.91 5.87
N ILE A 25 -3.71 7.87 5.27
CA ILE A 25 -3.58 7.80 3.79
C ILE A 25 -4.28 6.53 3.28
N ALA A 26 -3.97 5.39 3.88
CA ALA A 26 -4.54 4.11 3.45
C ALA A 26 -6.07 4.07 3.60
N TYR A 27 -6.60 4.59 4.69
CA TYR A 27 -8.04 4.68 4.90
C TYR A 27 -8.72 5.54 3.83
N GLU A 28 -8.22 6.75 3.59
CA GLU A 28 -8.80 7.67 2.61
C GLU A 28 -8.74 7.13 1.18
N VAL A 29 -7.66 6.43 0.82
CA VAL A 29 -7.58 5.75 -0.47
C VAL A 29 -8.58 4.59 -0.52
N LEU A 30 -8.61 3.75 0.51
CA LEU A 30 -9.44 2.54 0.56
C LEU A 30 -10.93 2.85 0.40
N ILE A 31 -11.45 3.85 1.11
CA ILE A 31 -12.88 4.21 1.03
C ILE A 31 -13.29 4.73 -0.35
N ARG A 32 -12.33 5.22 -1.16
CA ARG A 32 -12.57 5.71 -2.54
C ARG A 32 -12.34 4.65 -3.60
N MET A 33 -11.82 3.46 -3.25
CA MET A 33 -11.46 2.44 -4.24
C MET A 33 -12.68 2.03 -5.09
N ARG A 34 -13.84 1.81 -4.46
CA ARG A 34 -15.06 1.38 -5.17
C ARG A 34 -15.54 2.43 -6.16
N ASP A 35 -15.51 3.70 -5.77
CA ASP A 35 -15.96 4.81 -6.62
C ASP A 35 -14.98 5.07 -7.78
N LEU A 36 -13.67 4.91 -7.53
CA LEU A 36 -12.65 5.07 -8.56
C LEU A 36 -12.66 3.93 -9.59
N HIS A 37 -13.03 2.72 -9.17
CA HIS A 37 -12.94 1.51 -9.99
C HIS A 37 -14.22 0.68 -9.95
N PRO A 38 -15.36 1.22 -10.44
CA PRO A 38 -16.64 0.52 -10.37
C PRO A 38 -16.66 -0.79 -11.18
N GLU A 39 -15.70 -0.98 -12.09
CA GLU A 39 -15.56 -2.19 -12.90
C GLU A 39 -14.75 -3.30 -12.22
N LEU A 40 -14.17 -3.03 -11.05
CA LEU A 40 -13.40 -4.00 -10.26
C LEU A 40 -14.27 -4.56 -9.13
N ASP A 41 -14.17 -5.87 -8.91
CA ASP A 41 -14.75 -6.52 -7.72
C ASP A 41 -13.85 -6.23 -6.51
N ILE A 42 -14.10 -5.10 -5.84
CA ILE A 42 -13.27 -4.62 -4.73
C ILE A 42 -13.81 -5.13 -3.40
N ASP A 43 -13.04 -6.07 -2.86
CA ASP A 43 -13.22 -6.64 -1.54
C ASP A 43 -12.62 -5.76 -0.44
N VAL A 44 -13.31 -4.66 -0.13
CA VAL A 44 -12.87 -3.68 0.89
C VAL A 44 -12.61 -4.34 2.24
N GLU A 45 -13.49 -5.25 2.67
CA GLU A 45 -13.35 -5.97 3.93
C GLU A 45 -12.01 -6.73 3.99
N ALA A 46 -11.65 -7.42 2.91
CA ALA A 46 -10.37 -8.11 2.83
C ALA A 46 -9.17 -7.14 2.86
N LEU A 47 -9.25 -6.03 2.12
CA LEU A 47 -8.18 -5.04 2.02
C LEU A 47 -7.89 -4.31 3.35
N GLU A 48 -8.91 -4.08 4.19
CA GLU A 48 -8.76 -3.49 5.53
C GLU A 48 -7.80 -4.28 6.44
N HIS A 49 -7.68 -5.58 6.20
CA HIS A 49 -6.88 -6.49 7.02
C HIS A 49 -5.43 -6.65 6.51
N ILE A 50 -5.06 -5.95 5.43
CA ILE A 50 -3.68 -5.91 4.95
C ILE A 50 -2.81 -5.13 5.93
N LYS A 51 -1.73 -5.76 6.40
CA LYS A 51 -0.75 -5.08 7.26
C LYS A 51 -0.04 -3.98 6.49
N LEU A 52 0.00 -2.79 7.07
CA LEU A 52 0.75 -1.65 6.55
C LEU A 52 2.05 -1.47 7.35
N GLY A 53 3.11 -0.98 6.71
CA GLY A 53 4.35 -0.63 7.39
C GLY A 53 5.36 0.06 6.49
N PHE A 54 6.58 0.21 6.98
CA PHE A 54 7.65 0.89 6.25
C PHE A 54 8.66 -0.07 5.64
N LEU A 55 9.22 0.36 4.50
CA LEU A 55 10.39 -0.27 3.90
C LEU A 55 11.61 -0.15 4.84
N ARG A 56 12.55 -1.07 4.69
CA ARG A 56 13.85 -0.95 5.38
C ARG A 56 14.68 0.11 4.67
N GLU A 57 15.37 0.93 5.45
CA GLU A 57 16.18 2.05 4.94
C GLU A 57 17.67 1.67 4.84
N PRO A 58 18.42 2.28 3.91
CA PRO A 58 17.93 3.12 2.80
C PRO A 58 17.14 2.27 1.79
N CYS A 59 16.05 2.83 1.26
CA CYS A 59 15.30 2.27 0.15
C CYS A 59 15.70 3.04 -1.11
N ASP A 60 16.48 2.42 -2.00
CA ASP A 60 17.14 3.14 -3.10
C ASP A 60 16.12 3.87 -3.99
N ASN A 61 15.24 3.11 -4.65
CA ASN A 61 14.24 3.63 -5.61
C ASN A 61 12.81 3.09 -5.36
N LEU A 62 12.61 2.29 -4.31
CA LEU A 62 11.34 1.62 -4.05
C LEU A 62 10.46 2.52 -3.18
N LEU A 63 9.33 2.97 -3.74
CA LEU A 63 8.36 3.82 -3.03
C LEU A 63 7.32 2.99 -2.28
N GLY A 64 6.89 1.88 -2.86
CA GLY A 64 5.89 0.96 -2.30
C GLY A 64 6.21 -0.50 -2.65
N TYR A 65 5.63 -1.44 -1.89
CA TYR A 65 5.72 -2.87 -2.19
C TYR A 65 4.64 -3.72 -1.50
N CYS A 66 3.89 -4.46 -2.31
CA CYS A 66 3.07 -5.60 -1.90
C CYS A 66 3.91 -6.86 -1.68
N SER A 67 3.97 -7.32 -0.43
CA SER A 67 4.49 -8.64 -0.09
C SER A 67 3.39 -9.68 -0.22
N TYR A 68 3.45 -10.50 -1.27
CA TYR A 68 2.57 -11.65 -1.41
C TYR A 68 2.88 -12.74 -0.38
N SER A 69 1.85 -13.48 0.04
CA SER A 69 2.05 -14.64 0.91
C SER A 69 2.57 -15.83 0.11
N SER A 70 3.37 -16.69 0.76
CA SER A 70 3.78 -17.96 0.16
C SER A 70 2.74 -19.02 0.51
N LYS A 71 2.21 -19.73 -0.49
CA LYS A 71 1.27 -20.87 -0.32
C LYS A 71 1.86 -22.04 0.49
N SER A 72 3.11 -21.93 0.93
CA SER A 72 3.87 -22.97 1.64
C SER A 72 3.56 -23.05 3.14
N ARG A 73 2.57 -22.33 3.66
CA ARG A 73 2.26 -22.29 5.10
C ARG A 73 0.85 -22.82 5.37
N SER A 74 0.71 -23.53 6.48
CA SER A 74 -0.56 -24.09 6.95
C SER A 74 -1.50 -23.08 7.60
N ARG A 75 -1.02 -21.87 7.93
CA ARG A 75 -1.81 -20.80 8.56
C ARG A 75 -1.58 -19.46 7.86
N PRO A 76 -2.65 -18.69 7.58
CA PRO A 76 -2.53 -17.37 6.99
C PRO A 76 -1.87 -16.38 7.96
N ARG A 77 -1.19 -15.37 7.42
CA ARG A 77 -0.51 -14.30 8.18
C ARG A 77 -1.44 -13.13 8.52
N THR A 78 -2.51 -12.94 7.75
CA THR A 78 -3.55 -11.93 7.97
C THR A 78 -4.92 -12.57 7.82
N GLN A 79 -5.94 -11.95 8.40
CA GLN A 79 -7.32 -12.29 8.11
C GLN A 79 -7.57 -12.03 6.61
N TYR A 80 -8.35 -12.91 5.97
CA TYR A 80 -8.68 -12.84 4.54
C TYR A 80 -7.52 -12.99 3.55
N GLU A 81 -6.33 -13.45 3.98
CA GLU A 81 -5.17 -13.65 3.09
C GLU A 81 -5.49 -14.53 1.87
N ASP A 82 -6.41 -15.49 2.00
CA ASP A 82 -6.89 -16.36 0.92
C ASP A 82 -7.67 -15.61 -0.18
N ARG A 83 -8.30 -14.46 0.15
CA ARG A 83 -9.07 -13.63 -0.79
C ARG A 83 -8.18 -12.68 -1.60
N HIS A 84 -7.15 -12.09 -0.99
CA HIS A 84 -6.30 -11.07 -1.64
C HIS A 84 -4.83 -11.50 -1.88
N GLY A 85 -4.34 -12.55 -1.22
CA GLY A 85 -2.99 -13.10 -1.42
C GLY A 85 -1.83 -12.22 -0.93
N ILE A 86 -2.12 -11.09 -0.27
CA ILE A 86 -1.13 -10.14 0.26
C ILE A 86 -0.91 -10.39 1.75
N ASN A 87 0.33 -10.35 2.21
CA ASN A 87 0.67 -10.37 3.64
C ASN A 87 0.86 -8.96 4.20
N ARG A 88 1.42 -8.03 3.41
CA ARG A 88 1.61 -6.63 3.82
C ARG A 88 1.89 -5.71 2.63
N ILE A 89 1.54 -4.44 2.79
CA ILE A 89 2.01 -3.33 1.96
C ILE A 89 3.08 -2.56 2.75
N LEU A 90 4.21 -2.26 2.11
CA LEU A 90 5.30 -1.48 2.70
C LEU A 90 5.53 -0.23 1.88
N ILE A 91 5.66 0.93 2.54
CA ILE A 91 5.89 2.23 1.87
C ILE A 91 7.21 2.85 2.34
N SER A 92 7.83 3.67 1.50
CA SER A 92 8.97 4.49 1.90
C SER A 92 8.53 5.57 2.88
N ARG A 93 9.04 5.52 4.11
CA ARG A 93 8.73 6.49 5.18
C ARG A 93 9.15 7.91 4.81
N VAL A 94 10.35 8.06 4.27
CA VAL A 94 10.89 9.36 3.83
C VAL A 94 10.00 9.95 2.75
N HIS A 95 9.64 9.13 1.76
CA HIS A 95 8.78 9.54 0.66
C HIS A 95 7.39 10.00 1.12
N MET A 96 6.76 9.20 1.99
CA MET A 96 5.45 9.50 2.56
C MET A 96 5.38 10.87 3.23
N ILE A 97 6.47 11.27 3.89
CA ILE A 97 6.56 12.56 4.61
C ILE A 97 6.87 13.71 3.65
N SER A 98 7.70 13.48 2.63
CA SER A 98 8.15 14.52 1.72
C SER A 98 7.09 14.94 0.69
N ASP A 99 6.26 14.00 0.23
CA ASP A 99 5.28 14.24 -0.84
C ASP A 99 4.00 13.43 -0.59
N LEU A 100 3.01 14.08 0.03
CA LEU A 100 1.74 13.44 0.36
C LEU A 100 0.94 13.00 -0.88
N PRO A 101 0.79 13.81 -1.94
CA PRO A 101 0.21 13.35 -3.21
C PRO A 101 0.83 12.06 -3.77
N ASP A 102 2.15 11.96 -3.78
CA ASP A 102 2.83 10.77 -4.33
C ASP A 102 2.73 9.57 -3.38
N ALA A 103 2.66 9.80 -2.06
CA ALA A 103 2.35 8.77 -1.08
C ALA A 103 0.93 8.19 -1.26
N ILE A 104 -0.06 9.05 -1.54
CA ILE A 104 -1.44 8.65 -1.86
C ILE A 104 -1.45 7.79 -3.12
N PHE A 105 -0.75 8.24 -4.17
CA PHE A 105 -0.61 7.49 -5.41
C PHE A 105 0.05 6.12 -5.17
N THR A 106 1.12 6.07 -4.38
CA THR A 106 1.82 4.82 -4.05
C THR A 106 0.91 3.85 -3.29
N ILE A 107 0.15 4.31 -2.29
CA ILE A 107 -0.79 3.43 -1.57
C ILE A 107 -1.89 2.91 -2.50
N HIS A 108 -2.44 3.76 -3.37
CA HIS A 108 -3.42 3.37 -4.38
C HIS A 108 -2.86 2.32 -5.35
N HIS A 109 -1.63 2.52 -5.83
CA HIS A 109 -0.89 1.58 -6.67
C HIS A 109 -0.77 0.20 -6.01
N GLU A 110 -0.40 0.16 -4.73
CA GLU A 110 -0.26 -1.10 -4.00
C GLU A 110 -1.62 -1.77 -3.74
N PHE A 111 -2.70 -1.01 -3.51
CA PHE A 111 -4.03 -1.60 -3.45
C PHE A 111 -4.48 -2.18 -4.79
N LEU A 112 -4.16 -1.54 -5.93
CA LEU A 112 -4.44 -2.12 -7.25
C LEU A 112 -3.69 -3.44 -7.46
N HIS A 113 -2.45 -3.56 -6.99
CA HIS A 113 -1.74 -4.84 -6.98
C HIS A 113 -2.44 -5.89 -6.12
N ALA A 114 -2.99 -5.50 -4.96
CA ALA A 114 -3.75 -6.40 -4.11
C ALA A 114 -5.07 -6.87 -4.76
N ILE A 115 -5.74 -6.00 -5.52
CA ILE A 115 -7.03 -6.28 -6.18
C ILE A 115 -6.85 -7.10 -7.45
N LEU A 116 -5.90 -6.71 -8.30
CA LEU A 116 -5.67 -7.36 -9.61
C LEU A 116 -4.78 -8.60 -9.51
N GLY A 117 -4.04 -8.72 -8.40
CA GLY A 117 -3.14 -9.83 -8.11
C GLY A 117 -1.80 -9.75 -8.86
N SER A 118 -0.82 -10.53 -8.37
CA SER A 118 0.58 -10.46 -8.84
C SER A 118 0.78 -10.79 -10.33
N LYS A 119 -0.13 -11.56 -10.93
CA LYS A 119 -0.03 -11.97 -12.33
C LYS A 119 -0.29 -10.81 -13.30
N GLU A 120 -1.12 -9.84 -12.91
CA GLU A 120 -1.40 -8.67 -13.74
C GLU A 120 -0.16 -7.77 -13.84
N GLY A 121 0.60 -7.64 -12.75
CA GLY A 121 1.73 -6.71 -12.69
C GLY A 121 1.26 -5.29 -13.03
N HIS A 122 1.85 -4.70 -14.07
CA HIS A 122 1.46 -3.40 -14.65
C HIS A 122 0.85 -3.57 -16.05
N GLY A 123 -0.01 -4.58 -16.22
CA GLY A 123 -0.72 -4.86 -17.47
C GLY A 123 -1.72 -3.76 -17.84
N THR A 124 -2.43 -3.97 -18.97
CA THR A 124 -3.35 -2.98 -19.52
C THR A 124 -4.41 -2.56 -18.51
N LYS A 125 -4.99 -3.52 -17.78
CA LYS A 125 -6.02 -3.22 -16.78
C LYS A 125 -5.42 -2.38 -15.65
N PHE A 126 -4.24 -2.74 -15.15
CA PHE A 126 -3.56 -1.92 -14.15
C PHE A 126 -3.36 -0.47 -14.63
N GLN A 127 -2.81 -0.29 -15.83
CA GLN A 127 -2.50 1.03 -16.38
C GLN A 127 -3.73 1.91 -16.63
N GLU A 128 -4.88 1.32 -16.94
CA GLU A 128 -6.16 2.03 -17.08
C GLU A 128 -6.72 2.55 -15.74
N HIS A 129 -6.46 1.83 -14.65
CA HIS A 129 -6.99 2.13 -13.33
C HIS A 129 -6.05 3.01 -12.49
N GLU A 130 -4.74 2.83 -12.62
CA GLU A 130 -3.71 3.56 -11.87
C GLU A 130 -3.88 5.10 -11.87
N PRO A 131 -4.07 5.79 -13.00
CA PRO A 131 -4.14 7.25 -13.00
C PRO A 131 -5.41 7.82 -12.36
N ARG A 132 -6.45 7.01 -12.11
CA ARG A 132 -7.77 7.49 -11.68
C ARG A 132 -7.72 8.20 -10.31
N VAL A 133 -6.81 7.80 -9.43
CA VAL A 133 -6.64 8.42 -8.10
C VAL A 133 -6.33 9.92 -8.19
N LYS A 134 -5.71 10.38 -9.29
CA LYS A 134 -5.38 11.80 -9.51
C LYS A 134 -6.60 12.72 -9.42
N SER A 135 -7.78 12.21 -9.78
CA SER A 135 -9.04 12.97 -9.71
C SER A 135 -9.45 13.32 -8.27
N VAL A 136 -9.04 12.52 -7.28
CA VAL A 136 -9.43 12.66 -5.87
C VAL A 136 -8.26 13.00 -4.94
N THR A 137 -7.00 13.02 -5.44
CA THR A 137 -5.80 13.27 -4.62
C THR A 137 -5.90 14.54 -3.79
N ARG A 138 -6.39 15.64 -4.38
CA ARG A 138 -6.53 16.92 -3.66
C ARG A 138 -7.50 16.81 -2.49
N ASP A 139 -8.60 16.09 -2.68
CA ASP A 139 -9.64 15.95 -1.66
C ASP A 139 -9.16 15.06 -0.51
N ILE A 140 -8.40 14.01 -0.82
CA ILE A 140 -7.71 13.17 0.17
C ILE A 140 -6.71 14.01 0.99
N VAL A 141 -5.86 14.82 0.32
CA VAL A 141 -4.91 15.70 1.01
C VAL A 141 -5.62 16.63 1.99
N ASN A 142 -6.74 17.21 1.58
CA ASN A 142 -7.53 18.10 2.44
C ASN A 142 -8.10 17.34 3.65
N SER A 143 -8.65 16.13 3.46
CA SER A 143 -9.20 15.30 4.54
C SER A 143 -8.15 14.93 5.60
N ILE A 144 -6.95 14.54 5.14
CA ILE A 144 -5.84 14.17 6.04
C ILE A 144 -5.39 15.38 6.86
N ARG A 145 -5.28 16.56 6.22
CA ARG A 145 -4.89 17.79 6.91
C ARG A 145 -5.93 18.23 7.94
N SER A 146 -7.22 18.18 7.60
CA SER A 146 -8.29 18.53 8.56
C SER A 146 -8.36 17.60 9.77
N THR A 147 -7.93 16.35 9.62
CA THR A 147 -7.89 15.38 10.73
C THR A 147 -6.68 15.58 11.65
N SER A 148 -5.65 16.29 11.16
CA SER A 148 -4.40 16.54 11.91
C SER A 148 -4.46 17.79 12.81
N ASP A 149 -5.55 18.57 12.72
CA ASP A 149 -5.80 19.79 13.51
C ASP A 149 -6.64 19.53 14.79
N ILE A 150 -6.75 18.26 15.21
CA ILE A 150 -7.37 17.82 16.49
C ILE A 150 -6.26 17.35 17.43
#